data_AF-A0A9J6EL86-F1
#
_entry.id   AF-A0A9J6EL86-F1
#
_cell.length_a   1.000
_cell.length_b   1.000
_cell.length_c   1.000
_cell.angle_alpha   90.00
_cell.angle_beta   90.00
_cell.angle_gamma   90.00
#
_symmetry.space_group_name_H-M   'P 1'
#
loop_
_entity.id
_entity.type
_entity.pdbx_description
1 polymer ?
#
loop_
_entity_poly.entity_id
_entity_poly.type
_entity_poly.pdbx_seq_one_letter_code
_entity_poly.pdbx_strand_id
1 'polypeptide(L)'
;MEHDGSQDGNPCDVDNYVMSPTLGAGKTRWSSCSRQYVTKFLRLPAASCVFQRGTREVDVDLLKARKAPLLPGEIFSADRQCALRFGSASRRTNHQPLQASVPHINVLGC
;
A
#
# COMPACT_ATOMS: atom_id res chain seq x y z
N MET A 1 10.48 10.84 6.34
CA MET A 1 9.74 9.86 7.16
C MET A 1 10.69 8.71 7.30
N GLU A 2 10.91 8.25 8.51
CA GLU A 2 11.81 7.12 8.74
C GLU A 2 11.00 5.83 8.68
N HIS A 3 11.70 4.70 8.47
CA HIS A 3 11.07 3.40 8.59
C HIS A 3 10.62 3.13 10.03
N ASP A 4 9.57 2.33 10.21
CA ASP A 4 9.12 1.94 11.55
C ASP A 4 10.15 1.01 12.20
N GLY A 5 10.57 1.31 13.43
CA GLY A 5 11.51 0.47 14.18
C GLY A 5 12.60 1.23 14.94
N SER A 6 13.17 0.56 15.95
CA SER A 6 14.22 1.13 16.79
C SER A 6 15.52 1.42 16.02
N GLN A 7 15.77 0.70 14.93
CA GLN A 7 16.90 0.94 14.03
C GLN A 7 16.86 2.34 13.40
N ASP A 8 15.64 2.85 13.18
CA ASP A 8 15.35 4.17 12.61
C ASP A 8 14.89 5.15 13.69
N GLY A 9 15.24 4.87 14.96
CA GLY A 9 15.08 5.79 16.07
C GLY A 9 13.63 6.00 16.53
N ASN A 10 12.72 5.06 16.28
CA ASN A 10 11.33 5.16 16.73
C ASN A 10 10.78 3.84 17.31
N PRO A 11 9.75 3.87 18.17
CA PRO A 11 9.27 2.68 18.86
C PRO A 11 8.20 1.88 18.09
N CYS A 12 7.94 2.22 16.81
CA CYS A 12 6.87 1.56 16.07
C CYS A 12 7.26 0.16 15.59
N ASP A 13 6.24 -0.67 15.40
CA ASP A 13 6.40 -2.06 14.98
C ASP A 13 7.00 -2.17 13.57
N VAL A 14 8.03 -3.01 13.43
CA VAL A 14 8.84 -3.15 12.21
C VAL A 14 8.12 -3.90 11.09
N ASP A 15 7.01 -4.60 11.34
CA ASP A 15 6.46 -5.57 10.37
C ASP A 15 5.02 -5.30 9.93
N ASN A 16 4.23 -4.54 10.70
CA ASN A 16 2.78 -4.47 10.50
C ASN A 16 2.27 -3.25 9.71
N TYR A 17 3.13 -2.30 9.33
CA TYR A 17 2.71 -1.00 8.79
C TYR A 17 3.36 -0.67 7.45
N VAL A 18 2.79 0.29 6.73
CA VAL A 18 3.27 0.70 5.39
C VAL A 18 4.73 1.15 5.40
N MET A 19 5.20 1.77 6.49
CA MET A 19 6.59 2.24 6.63
C MET A 19 7.53 1.22 7.30
N SER A 20 7.10 -0.04 7.47
CA SER A 20 7.99 -1.14 7.85
C SER A 20 9.26 -1.18 6.97
N PRO A 21 10.44 -1.60 7.49
CA PRO A 21 11.68 -1.67 6.71
C PRO A 21 11.63 -2.74 5.60
N THR A 22 10.76 -3.74 5.74
CA THR A 22 10.59 -4.82 4.77
C THR A 22 9.28 -4.71 4.01
N LEU A 23 9.29 -5.11 2.74
CA LEU A 23 8.06 -5.33 1.98
C LEU A 23 7.36 -6.60 2.47
N GLY A 24 6.03 -6.59 2.47
CA GLY A 24 5.25 -7.76 2.83
C GLY A 24 3.78 -7.58 2.51
N ALA A 25 3.07 -8.70 2.40
CA ALA A 25 1.63 -8.67 2.21
C ALA A 25 0.93 -8.06 3.43
N GLY A 26 -0.17 -7.36 3.16
CA GLY A 26 -1.11 -6.96 4.20
C GLY A 26 -0.82 -5.66 4.95
N LYS A 27 0.33 -5.03 4.68
CA LYS A 27 0.69 -3.73 5.25
C LYS A 27 -0.15 -2.62 4.61
N THR A 28 -1.37 -2.42 5.10
CA THR A 28 -2.38 -1.49 4.55
C THR A 28 -2.65 -0.28 5.45
N ARG A 29 -2.00 -0.23 6.62
CA ARG A 29 -2.21 0.80 7.65
C ARG A 29 -0.90 1.51 7.95
N TRP A 30 -1.00 2.74 8.44
CA TRP A 30 0.14 3.56 8.88
C TRP A 30 0.31 3.47 10.39
N SER A 31 1.54 3.42 10.88
CA SER A 31 1.87 3.42 12.30
C SER A 31 1.58 4.77 12.96
N SER A 32 1.64 4.82 14.29
CA SER A 32 1.59 6.09 15.03
C SER A 32 2.81 6.98 14.73
N CYS A 33 4.00 6.42 14.53
CA CYS A 33 5.23 7.14 14.19
C CYS A 33 5.14 7.78 12.81
N SER A 34 4.68 7.03 11.81
CA SER A 34 4.37 7.54 10.47
C SER A 34 3.43 8.74 10.52
N ARG A 35 2.35 8.65 11.31
CA ARG A 35 1.38 9.75 11.50
C ARG A 35 2.03 10.98 12.14
N GLN A 36 2.90 10.78 13.13
CA GLN A 36 3.62 11.88 13.78
C GLN A 36 4.57 12.58 12.80
N TYR A 37 5.31 11.83 11.98
CA TYR A 37 6.21 12.41 10.98
C TYR A 37 5.47 13.28 9.97
N VAL A 38 4.37 12.80 9.39
CA VAL A 38 3.56 13.59 8.47
C VAL A 38 2.98 14.82 9.17
N THR A 39 2.46 14.66 10.39
CA THR A 39 1.90 15.79 11.16
C THR A 39 2.95 16.87 11.43
N LYS A 40 4.19 16.48 11.75
CA LYS A 40 5.31 17.42 11.93
C LYS A 40 5.68 18.09 10.60
N PHE A 41 5.80 17.31 9.52
CA PHE A 41 6.13 17.84 8.19
C PHE A 41 5.11 18.87 7.71
N LEU A 42 3.82 18.59 7.88
CA LEU A 42 2.73 19.48 7.48
C LEU A 42 2.74 20.84 8.20
N ARG A 43 3.48 20.98 9.31
CA ARG A 43 3.67 22.27 10.01
C ARG A 43 4.86 23.07 9.51
N LEU A 44 5.69 22.50 8.63
CA LEU A 44 6.88 23.16 8.08
C LEU A 44 6.51 23.98 6.83
N PRO A 45 7.21 25.11 6.55
CA PRO A 45 7.02 25.86 5.31
C PRO A 45 7.21 25.03 4.04
N ALA A 46 8.04 23.98 4.12
CA ALA A 46 8.26 23.04 3.02
C ALA A 46 6.98 22.31 2.56
N ALA A 47 5.98 22.17 3.43
CA ALA A 47 4.69 21.57 3.08
C ALA A 47 3.70 22.55 2.45
N SER A 48 4.05 23.83 2.28
CA SER A 48 3.13 24.87 1.78
C SER A 48 2.46 24.51 0.45
N CYS A 49 3.17 23.82 -0.44
CA CYS A 49 2.66 23.46 -1.76
C CYS A 49 1.55 22.40 -1.74
N VAL A 50 1.49 21.54 -0.71
CA VAL A 50 0.46 20.47 -0.65
C VAL A 50 -0.89 20.96 -0.14
N PHE A 51 -0.95 22.18 0.40
CA PHE A 51 -2.20 22.83 0.82
C PHE A 51 -2.89 23.58 -0.33
N GLN A 52 -2.17 23.81 -1.43
CA GLN A 52 -2.75 24.46 -2.60
C GLN A 52 -3.47 23.42 -3.44
N ARG A 53 -4.72 23.70 -3.81
CA ARG A 53 -5.46 22.86 -4.75
C ARG A 53 -4.79 22.95 -6.12
N GLY A 54 -4.58 21.82 -6.78
CA GLY A 54 -4.09 21.80 -8.15
C GLY A 54 -5.02 22.59 -9.07
N THR A 55 -4.46 23.41 -9.95
CA THR A 55 -5.19 24.27 -10.89
C THR A 55 -5.58 23.57 -12.20
N ARG A 56 -5.19 22.30 -12.38
CA ARG A 56 -5.54 21.52 -13.57
C ARG A 56 -6.99 21.04 -13.45
N GLU A 57 -7.80 21.34 -14.47
CA GLU A 57 -9.18 20.84 -14.63
C GLU A 57 -9.25 19.31 -14.68
N VAL A 58 -8.16 18.66 -15.08
CA VAL A 58 -7.92 17.26 -14.78
C VAL A 58 -7.46 17.18 -13.32
N ASP A 59 -8.39 17.49 -12.41
CA ASP A 59 -8.41 16.88 -11.11
C ASP A 59 -8.59 15.39 -11.44
N VAL A 60 -7.47 14.68 -11.67
CA VAL A 60 -7.46 13.22 -11.57
C VAL A 60 -7.77 12.96 -10.11
N ASP A 61 -9.05 13.08 -9.80
CA ASP A 61 -9.60 12.63 -8.56
C ASP A 61 -9.45 11.10 -8.62
N LEU A 62 -8.25 10.64 -8.25
CA LEU A 62 -7.90 9.23 -8.17
C LEU A 62 -8.83 8.55 -7.14
N LEU A 63 -9.49 9.33 -6.26
CA LEU A 63 -10.54 8.83 -5.37
C LEU A 63 -11.87 8.67 -6.11
N LYS A 64 -12.20 9.49 -7.12
CA LYS A 64 -13.27 9.21 -8.10
C LYS A 64 -12.90 8.05 -9.02
N ALA A 65 -11.65 7.90 -9.43
CA ALA A 65 -11.20 6.71 -10.14
C ALA A 65 -11.33 5.44 -9.25
N ARG A 66 -11.16 5.60 -7.92
CA ARG A 66 -11.52 4.58 -6.91
C ARG A 66 -13.02 4.38 -6.70
N LYS A 67 -13.90 5.18 -7.32
CA LYS A 67 -15.34 4.86 -7.41
C LYS A 67 -15.64 3.85 -8.51
N ALA A 68 -14.63 3.24 -9.13
CA ALA A 68 -14.86 1.93 -9.74
C ALA A 68 -15.46 1.03 -8.65
N PRO A 69 -16.64 0.42 -8.87
CA PRO A 69 -17.32 -0.37 -7.83
C PRO A 69 -16.56 -1.62 -7.40
N LEU A 70 -15.43 -1.92 -8.07
CA LEU A 70 -14.69 -3.16 -7.96
C LEU A 70 -13.30 -2.92 -7.35
N LEU A 71 -12.93 -3.79 -6.41
CA LEU A 71 -11.60 -3.91 -5.84
C LEU A 71 -10.60 -4.44 -6.89
N PRO A 72 -9.29 -4.15 -6.76
CA PRO A 72 -8.29 -4.70 -7.67
C PRO A 72 -8.36 -6.23 -7.82
N GLY A 73 -8.66 -6.96 -6.74
CA GLY A 73 -8.83 -8.42 -6.79
C GLY A 73 -10.06 -8.90 -7.57
N GLU A 74 -11.07 -8.04 -7.77
CA GLU A 74 -12.24 -8.33 -8.60
C GLU A 74 -11.98 -8.04 -10.09
N ILE A 75 -11.07 -7.10 -10.38
CA ILE A 75 -10.67 -6.73 -11.74
C ILE A 75 -9.55 -7.65 -12.27
N PHE A 76 -8.63 -8.04 -11.38
CA PHE A 76 -7.47 -8.87 -11.70
C PHE A 76 -7.57 -10.20 -10.97
N SER A 77 -7.93 -11.27 -11.70
CA SER A 77 -7.88 -12.63 -11.17
C SER A 77 -6.48 -12.99 -10.67
N ALA A 78 -6.39 -14.03 -9.84
CA ALA A 78 -5.11 -14.53 -9.34
C ALA A 78 -4.09 -14.83 -10.45
N ASP A 79 -4.52 -15.45 -11.55
CA ASP A 79 -3.67 -15.71 -12.72
C ASP A 79 -3.17 -14.42 -13.38
N ARG A 80 -4.03 -13.39 -13.47
CA ARG A 80 -3.63 -12.08 -14.00
C ARG A 80 -2.62 -11.39 -13.08
N GLN A 81 -2.81 -11.48 -11.78
CA GLN A 81 -1.86 -10.94 -10.80
C GLN A 81 -0.50 -11.66 -10.91
N CYS A 82 -0.50 -12.99 -11.07
CA CYS A 82 0.72 -13.76 -11.35
C CYS A 82 1.39 -13.34 -12.66
N ALA A 83 0.62 -13.19 -13.73
CA ALA A 83 1.15 -12.76 -15.03
C ALA A 83 1.79 -11.36 -14.97
N LEU A 84 1.20 -10.43 -14.20
CA LEU A 84 1.75 -9.09 -14.00
C LEU A 84 3.04 -9.12 -13.16
N ARG A 85 3.15 -10.04 -12.20
CA ARG A 85 4.31 -10.10 -11.29
C ARG A 85 5.50 -10.89 -11.84
N PHE A 86 5.23 -11.96 -12.60
CA PHE A 86 6.23 -12.95 -13.00
C PHE A 86 6.29 -13.18 -14.53
N GLY A 87 5.46 -12.49 -15.32
CA GLY A 87 5.42 -12.58 -16.78
C GLY A 87 4.24 -13.38 -17.31
N SER A 88 3.92 -13.21 -18.59
CA SER A 88 2.68 -13.68 -19.23
C SER A 88 2.43 -15.19 -19.17
N ALA A 89 3.48 -16.00 -19.01
CA ALA A 89 3.37 -17.45 -18.85
C ALA A 89 3.02 -17.89 -17.42
N SER A 90 3.15 -17.01 -16.42
CA SER A 90 2.88 -17.35 -15.02
C SER A 90 1.38 -17.49 -14.73
N ARG A 91 1.04 -18.40 -13.81
CA ARG A 91 -0.32 -18.72 -13.37
C ARG A 91 -0.31 -18.99 -11.87
N ARG A 92 -1.46 -18.89 -11.24
CA ARG A 92 -1.62 -19.22 -9.82
C ARG A 92 -1.42 -20.72 -9.61
N THR A 93 -0.67 -21.08 -8.57
CA THR A 93 -0.59 -22.45 -8.10
C THR A 93 -1.92 -22.93 -7.50
N ASN A 94 -2.26 -24.19 -7.75
CA ASN A 94 -3.41 -24.84 -7.12
C ASN A 94 -3.05 -25.46 -5.76
N HIS A 95 -1.77 -25.49 -5.38
CA HIS A 95 -1.31 -26.04 -4.11
C HIS A 95 -1.64 -25.16 -2.91
N GLN A 96 -1.88 -23.87 -3.10
CA GLN A 96 -2.32 -22.96 -2.05
C GLN A 96 -3.81 -22.64 -2.17
N PRO A 97 -4.63 -22.91 -1.13
CA PRO A 97 -6.04 -22.56 -1.14
C PRO A 97 -6.21 -21.04 -1.14
N LEU A 98 -7.21 -20.54 -1.87
CA LEU A 98 -7.58 -19.10 -1.91
C LEU A 98 -7.99 -18.56 -0.53
N GLN A 99 -8.27 -19.46 0.41
CA GLN A 99 -8.88 -19.26 1.71
C GLN A 99 -7.91 -19.44 2.89
N ALA A 100 -6.60 -19.46 2.69
CA ALA A 100 -5.65 -19.29 3.80
C ALA A 100 -5.73 -17.83 4.30
N SER A 101 -6.82 -17.54 5.00
CA SER A 101 -7.21 -16.25 5.54
C SER A 101 -6.25 -15.83 6.66
N VAL A 102 -5.25 -15.04 6.31
CA VAL A 102 -4.71 -14.02 7.21
C VAL A 102 -5.38 -12.70 6.77
N PRO A 103 -5.74 -11.78 7.69
CA PRO A 103 -6.69 -10.69 7.39
C PRO A 103 -6.22 -9.70 6.31
N HIS A 104 -5.00 -9.83 5.81
CA HIS A 104 -4.39 -8.81 4.98
C HIS A 104 -3.55 -9.45 3.85
N ILE A 105 -4.21 -9.65 2.70
CA ILE A 105 -3.66 -9.90 1.35
C ILE A 105 -2.93 -11.25 1.15
N ASN A 106 -3.46 -12.06 0.22
CA ASN A 106 -2.86 -13.31 -0.24
C ASN A 106 -1.56 -13.02 -1.01
N VAL A 107 -0.43 -13.55 -0.55
CA VAL A 107 0.66 -13.91 -1.47
C VAL A 107 0.19 -15.18 -2.17
N LEU A 108 -0.57 -15.01 -3.23
CA LEU A 108 -0.93 -16.14 -4.09
C LEU A 108 0.37 -16.71 -4.64
N GLY A 109 0.66 -17.97 -4.34
CA GLY A 109 1.71 -18.69 -5.02
C GLY A 109 1.44 -18.64 -6.52
N CYS A 110 2.45 -18.20 -7.24
CA CYS A 110 2.63 -18.40 -8.66
C CYS A 110 3.85 -19.32 -8.77
#